data_AF-A0A1V5L771-F1
#
_entry.id   AF-A0A1V5L771-F1
#
_cell.length_a   1.000
_cell.length_b   1.000
_cell.length_c   1.000
_cell.angle_alpha   90.00
_cell.angle_beta   90.00
_cell.angle_gamma   90.00
#
_symmetry.space_group_name_H-M   'P 1'
#
loop_
_entity.id
_entity.type
_entity.pdbx_description
1 polymer ?
#
loop_
_entity_poly.entity_id
_entity_poly.type
_entity_poly.pdbx_seq_one_letter_code
_entity_poly.pdbx_strand_id
1 'polypeptide(L)'
;MENIVKDIPSNKLVLITHAPPYNTDCDYTKLKDGGFAHVGSKAIYKIIENKQPILTLHGHIHDTVQVTGNFPCEIGKTISCAVSSDHIGDNPYVVNASINDGVVFVERVKL
;
A
#
# COMPACT_ATOMS: atom_id res chain seq x y z
N MET A 1 4.02 -7.73 -15.89
CA MET A 1 3.71 -6.44 -15.25
C MET A 1 4.64 -5.34 -15.73
N GLU A 2 5.96 -5.55 -15.75
CA GLU A 2 6.93 -4.56 -16.25
C GLU A 2 6.63 -4.03 -17.66
N ASN A 3 6.20 -4.88 -18.59
CA ASN A 3 5.82 -4.46 -19.95
C ASN A 3 4.56 -3.58 -20.00
N ILE A 4 3.68 -3.65 -19.00
CA ILE A 4 2.42 -2.89 -18.96
C ILE A 4 2.68 -1.45 -18.48
N VAL A 5 3.59 -1.30 -17.52
CA VAL A 5 3.96 0.00 -16.93
C VAL A 5 5.17 0.63 -17.62
N LYS A 6 5.65 0.05 -18.73
CA LYS A 6 6.92 0.46 -19.34
C LYS A 6 6.86 1.89 -19.87
N ASP A 7 5.79 2.19 -20.61
CA ASP A 7 5.66 3.43 -21.39
C ASP A 7 4.81 4.49 -20.67
N ILE A 8 4.36 4.21 -19.45
CA ILE A 8 3.60 5.15 -18.63
C ILE A 8 4.59 6.02 -17.83
N PRO A 9 4.54 7.36 -17.95
CA PRO A 9 5.33 8.25 -17.11
C PRO A 9 5.05 8.01 -15.63
N SER A 10 6.10 7.94 -14.82
CA SER A 10 6.02 7.68 -13.38
C SER A 10 5.12 8.68 -12.64
N ASN A 11 5.21 9.97 -13.01
CA ASN A 11 4.39 11.06 -12.47
C ASN A 11 2.90 11.01 -12.86
N LYS A 12 2.48 10.02 -13.66
CA LYS A 12 1.10 9.80 -14.10
C LYS A 12 0.63 8.37 -13.83
N LEU A 13 1.39 7.60 -13.04
CA LEU A 13 1.09 6.20 -12.77
C LEU A 13 0.53 6.04 -11.36
N VAL A 14 -0.71 5.56 -11.27
CA VAL A 14 -1.28 4.99 -10.04
C VAL A 14 -1.29 3.47 -10.21
N LEU A 15 -0.67 2.76 -9.28
CA LEU A 15 -0.57 1.30 -9.35
C LEU A 15 -1.46 0.63 -8.30
N ILE A 16 -2.42 -0.17 -8.74
CA ILE A 16 -3.33 -0.90 -7.85
C ILE A 16 -2.98 -2.38 -7.91
N THR A 17 -2.68 -2.98 -6.76
CA THR A 17 -2.32 -4.39 -6.65
C THR A 17 -3.05 -5.05 -5.50
N HIS A 18 -3.33 -6.35 -5.61
CA HIS A 18 -3.90 -7.05 -4.45
C HIS A 18 -2.88 -7.14 -3.31
N ALA A 19 -1.68 -7.65 -3.60
CA ALA A 19 -0.62 -7.81 -2.61
C ALA A 19 0.13 -6.49 -2.36
N PRO A 20 0.51 -6.21 -1.09
CA PRO A 20 1.35 -5.08 -0.74
C PRO A 20 2.83 -5.32 -1.10
N PRO A 21 3.64 -4.26 -1.19
CA PRO A 21 5.09 -4.38 -1.35
C PRO A 21 5.74 -5.01 -0.12
N TYR A 22 6.71 -5.90 -0.35
CA TYR A 22 7.44 -6.59 0.72
C TYR A 22 8.25 -5.63 1.59
N ASN A 23 8.32 -5.91 2.89
CA ASN A 23 9.17 -5.20 3.87
C ASN A 23 8.82 -3.72 4.00
N THR A 24 7.54 -3.45 4.22
CA THR A 24 6.97 -2.12 4.44
C THR A 24 5.96 -2.16 5.60
N ASP A 25 5.53 -0.99 6.08
CA ASP A 25 4.45 -0.92 7.08
C ASP A 25 3.10 -1.41 6.55
N CYS A 26 3.03 -1.71 5.25
CA CYS A 26 1.84 -2.13 4.55
C CYS A 26 1.73 -3.67 4.37
N ASP A 27 2.73 -4.45 4.80
CA ASP A 27 2.74 -5.91 4.63
C ASP A 27 2.97 -6.73 5.91
N TYR A 28 2.68 -6.13 7.07
CA TYR A 28 2.79 -6.78 8.37
C TYR A 28 1.57 -7.64 8.70
N THR A 29 1.80 -8.91 9.00
CA THR A 29 0.78 -9.80 9.56
C THR A 29 1.21 -10.32 10.93
N LYS A 30 0.23 -10.60 11.79
CA LYS A 30 0.45 -11.20 13.09
C LYS A 30 0.48 -12.72 12.96
N LEU A 31 1.55 -13.34 13.46
CA LEU A 31 1.70 -14.79 13.49
C LEU A 31 0.95 -15.39 14.69
N LYS A 32 0.62 -16.68 14.59
CA LYS A 32 -0.14 -17.42 15.63
C LYS A 32 0.58 -17.49 16.98
N ASP A 33 1.91 -17.42 16.97
CA ASP A 33 2.77 -17.40 18.16
C ASP A 33 2.92 -16.00 18.78
N GLY A 34 2.24 -14.99 18.21
CA GLY A 34 2.34 -13.60 18.65
C GLY A 34 3.49 -12.81 18.01
N GLY A 35 4.28 -13.45 17.14
CA GLY A 35 5.29 -12.76 16.32
C GLY A 35 4.69 -11.94 15.19
N PHE A 36 5.56 -11.24 14.46
CA PHE A 36 5.19 -10.46 13.28
C PHE A 36 6.03 -10.88 12.07
N ALA A 37 5.44 -10.88 10.89
CA ALA A 37 6.14 -11.18 9.65
C ALA A 37 5.71 -10.26 8.51
N HIS A 38 6.66 -9.98 7.63
CA HIS A 38 6.43 -9.38 6.32
C HIS A 38 6.01 -10.46 5.33
N VAL A 39 4.84 -10.29 4.71
CA VAL A 39 4.24 -11.25 3.78
C VAL A 39 3.90 -10.64 2.42
N GLY A 40 4.43 -9.44 2.15
CA GLY A 40 4.25 -8.74 0.88
C GLY A 40 5.07 -9.32 -0.26
N SER A 41 4.88 -8.73 -1.44
CA SER A 41 5.53 -9.17 -2.67
C SER A 41 6.81 -8.38 -2.96
N LYS A 42 7.93 -9.10 -3.05
CA LYS A 42 9.23 -8.55 -3.48
C LYS A 42 9.19 -8.06 -4.92
N ALA A 43 8.39 -8.70 -5.78
CA ALA A 43 8.23 -8.29 -7.17
C ALA A 43 7.48 -6.96 -7.28
N ILE A 44 6.43 -6.75 -6.48
CA ILE A 44 5.71 -5.47 -6.42
C ILE A 44 6.63 -4.37 -5.87
N TYR A 45 7.36 -4.65 -4.79
CA TYR A 45 8.36 -3.71 -4.28
C TYR A 45 9.33 -3.26 -5.38
N LYS A 46 9.91 -4.22 -6.13
CA LYS A 46 10.87 -3.91 -7.20
C LYS A 46 10.26 -3.09 -8.34
N ILE A 47 8.98 -3.32 -8.68
CA ILE A 47 8.28 -2.50 -9.67
C ILE A 47 8.13 -1.07 -9.16
N ILE A 48 7.72 -0.88 -7.90
CA ILE A 48 7.55 0.44 -7.28
C ILE A 48 8.88 1.17 -7.18
N GLU A 49 9.92 0.50 -6.70
CA GLU A 49 11.27 1.04 -6.59
C GLU A 49 11.79 1.53 -7.95
N ASN A 50 11.60 0.73 -9.02
CA ASN A 50 12.09 1.07 -10.35
C ASN A 50 11.23 2.12 -11.07
N LYS A 51 9.89 2.06 -10.92
CA LYS A 51 8.97 2.91 -11.68
C LYS A 51 8.57 4.17 -10.94
N GLN A 52 8.69 4.20 -9.63
CA GLN A 52 8.35 5.34 -8.77
C GLN A 52 6.98 5.95 -9.12
N PRO A 53 5.87 5.17 -9.12
CA PRO A 53 4.53 5.71 -9.33
C PRO A 53 4.20 6.78 -8.27
N ILE A 54 3.22 7.64 -8.55
CA ILE A 54 2.80 8.68 -7.59
C ILE A 54 2.09 8.09 -6.37
N LEU A 55 1.32 7.03 -6.59
CA LEU A 55 0.53 6.36 -5.57
C LEU A 55 0.43 4.87 -5.90
N THR A 56 0.54 4.03 -4.87
CA THR A 56 0.09 2.65 -4.94
C THR A 56 -0.97 2.36 -3.90
N LEU A 57 -1.93 1.51 -4.26
CA LEU A 57 -3.01 1.06 -3.38
C LEU A 57 -3.00 -0.47 -3.33
N HIS A 58 -3.10 -1.02 -2.12
CA HIS A 58 -3.08 -2.47 -1.91
C HIS A 58 -4.00 -2.91 -0.77
N GLY A 59 -4.30 -4.20 -0.79
CA GLY A 59 -5.09 -4.88 0.24
C GLY A 59 -4.32 -6.09 0.79
N HIS A 60 -5.00 -7.23 0.83
CA HIS A 60 -4.49 -8.55 1.22
C HIS A 60 -4.17 -8.73 2.71
N ILE A 61 -3.50 -7.77 3.35
CA ILE A 61 -3.06 -7.90 4.74
C ILE A 61 -3.91 -7.00 5.63
N HIS A 62 -4.84 -7.62 6.36
CA HIS A 62 -5.87 -6.93 7.14
C HIS A 62 -5.38 -6.43 8.51
N ASP A 63 -4.31 -7.03 9.03
CA ASP A 63 -3.79 -6.69 10.35
C ASP A 63 -2.80 -5.51 10.28
N THR A 64 -2.32 -5.13 9.10
CA THR A 64 -1.14 -4.26 8.97
C THR A 64 -1.37 -2.89 9.62
N VAL A 65 -2.53 -2.27 9.37
CA VAL A 65 -2.85 -0.93 9.91
C VAL A 65 -3.05 -1.00 11.43
N GLN A 66 -3.67 -2.06 11.94
CA GLN A 66 -3.75 -2.31 13.38
C GLN A 66 -2.35 -2.51 14.01
N VAL A 67 -1.48 -3.27 13.36
CA VAL A 67 -0.18 -3.67 13.91
C VAL A 67 0.81 -2.50 13.91
N THR A 68 0.86 -1.75 12.82
CA THR A 68 1.85 -0.67 12.65
C THR A 68 1.32 0.69 13.10
N GLY A 69 -0.02 0.86 13.18
CA GLY A 69 -0.66 2.16 13.36
C GLY A 69 -0.57 3.05 12.11
N ASN A 70 0.07 2.57 11.04
CA ASN A 70 0.31 3.29 9.81
C ASN A 70 -0.47 2.63 8.66
N PHE A 71 -1.09 3.45 7.81
CA PHE A 71 -1.72 2.99 6.57
C PHE A 71 -1.00 3.46 5.30
N PRO A 72 -0.33 4.63 5.26
CA PRO A 72 0.61 4.94 4.20
C PRO A 72 2.02 4.51 4.60
N CYS A 73 2.75 3.96 3.63
CA CYS A 73 4.18 3.69 3.68
C CYS A 73 4.85 4.38 2.49
N GLU A 74 6.11 4.79 2.65
CA GLU A 74 6.86 5.47 1.60
C GLU A 74 7.90 4.54 0.98
N ILE A 75 7.97 4.50 -0.35
CA ILE A 75 9.01 3.77 -1.10
C ILE A 75 9.66 4.75 -2.07
N GLY A 76 10.75 5.37 -1.63
CA GLY A 76 11.36 6.48 -2.37
C GLY A 76 10.43 7.68 -2.40
N LYS A 77 9.93 8.05 -3.58
CA LYS A 77 8.96 9.14 -3.79
C LYS A 77 7.51 8.67 -3.86
N THR A 78 7.30 7.36 -3.85
CA THR A 78 5.97 6.77 -3.98
C THR A 78 5.29 6.66 -2.63
N ILE A 79 4.07 7.18 -2.53
CA ILE A 79 3.18 6.89 -1.41
C ILE A 79 2.46 5.57 -1.69
N SER A 80 2.47 4.66 -0.74
CA SER A 80 1.97 3.31 -0.87
C SER A 80 0.98 3.06 0.26
N CYS A 81 -0.30 2.84 -0.03
CA CYS A 81 -1.35 2.80 0.99
C CYS A 81 -2.06 1.45 1.08
N ALA A 82 -2.11 0.91 2.28
CA ALA A 82 -2.91 -0.26 2.59
C ALA A 82 -4.34 0.17 2.93
N VAL A 83 -5.32 -0.36 2.20
CA VAL A 83 -6.74 -0.09 2.46
C VAL A 83 -7.23 -0.82 3.73
N SER A 84 -6.60 -1.96 4.03
CA SER A 84 -6.75 -2.83 5.21
C SER A 84 -8.02 -2.64 6.05
N SER A 85 -8.90 -3.65 6.07
CA SER A 85 -9.96 -3.71 7.06
C SER A 85 -9.37 -4.27 8.35
N ASP A 86 -9.03 -3.41 9.30
CA ASP A 86 -8.68 -3.86 10.64
C ASP A 86 -9.85 -4.73 11.13
N HIS A 87 -9.63 -5.98 11.51
CA HIS A 87 -10.68 -6.90 11.98
C HIS A 87 -11.31 -6.47 13.33
N ILE A 88 -11.29 -5.16 13.63
CA ILE A 88 -11.76 -4.52 14.84
C ILE A 88 -13.08 -3.80 14.53
N GLY A 89 -14.17 -4.51 14.83
CA GLY A 89 -15.54 -4.01 14.68
C GLY A 89 -16.10 -4.18 13.26
N ASP A 90 -17.39 -3.89 13.12
CA ASP A 90 -18.16 -4.17 11.90
C ASP A 90 -18.16 -3.03 10.87
N ASN A 91 -17.30 -2.02 11.05
CA ASN A 91 -17.33 -0.82 10.22
C ASN A 91 -16.32 -0.93 9.09
N PRO A 92 -16.73 -0.65 7.83
CA PRO A 92 -15.79 -0.61 6.73
C PRO A 92 -14.89 0.63 6.81
N TYR A 93 -13.69 0.51 6.25
CA TYR A 93 -12.78 1.62 6.04
C TYR A 93 -12.59 1.87 4.55
N VAL A 94 -12.42 3.14 4.19
CA VAL A 94 -12.09 3.60 2.84
C VAL A 94 -10.84 4.45 2.90
N VAL A 95 -9.98 4.32 1.89
CA VAL A 95 -8.88 5.27 1.67
C VAL A 95 -9.32 6.23 0.57
N ASN A 96 -9.45 7.51 0.91
CA ASN A 96 -9.62 8.56 -0.09
C ASN A 96 -8.25 9.08 -0.49
N ALA A 97 -7.99 9.14 -1.80
CA ALA A 97 -6.76 9.68 -2.35
C ALA A 97 -7.07 10.82 -3.31
N SER A 98 -6.50 11.99 -3.06
CA SER A 98 -6.57 13.17 -3.94
C SER A 98 -5.21 13.44 -4.55
N ILE A 99 -5.16 13.62 -5.87
CA ILE A 99 -3.92 13.83 -6.62
C ILE A 99 -4.03 15.18 -7.34
N ASN A 100 -3.18 16.13 -6.97
CA ASN A 100 -3.13 17.48 -7.57
C ASN A 100 -1.68 17.82 -7.93
N ASP A 101 -1.39 18.00 -9.22
CA ASP A 101 -0.05 18.37 -9.74
C ASP A 101 1.12 17.53 -9.18
N GLY A 102 0.88 16.22 -8.98
CA GLY A 102 1.88 15.29 -8.43
C GLY A 102 1.97 15.27 -6.91
N VAL A 103 1.23 16.14 -6.21
CA VAL A 103 1.02 16.05 -4.77
C VAL A 103 -0.11 15.07 -4.49
N VAL A 104 0.13 14.13 -3.59
CA VAL A 104 -0.82 13.09 -3.21
C VAL A 104 -1.22 13.29 -1.76
N PHE A 105 -2.53 13.43 -1.54
CA PHE A 105 -3.14 13.45 -0.21
C PHE A 105 -3.91 12.16 -0.01
N VAL A 106 -3.68 11.49 1.12
CA VAL A 106 -4.38 10.26 1.47
C VAL A 106 -4.95 10.36 2.87
N GLU A 107 -6.21 9.95 3.01
CA GLU A 107 -6.89 9.85 4.29
C GLU A 107 -7.58 8.49 4.38
N ARG A 108 -7.62 7.94 5.59
CA ARG A 108 -8.35 6.70 5.88
C ARG A 108 -9.59 7.06 6.70
N VAL A 109 -10.76 6.84 6.13
CA VAL A 109 -12.06 7.22 6.70
C VAL A 109 -12.80 5.96 7.09
N LYS A 110 -13.35 5.97 8.30
CA LYS A 110 -14.28 4.95 8.79
C LYS A 110 -15.69 5.31 8.28
N LEU A 111 -16.36 4.38 7.61
CA LEU A 111 -17.74 4.54 7.14
C LEU A 111 -18.75 4.25 8.25
#